data_AF-A0A1A3ANC5-F1
#
_entry.id   AF-A0A1A3ANC5-F1
#
_cell.length_a   1.000
_cell.length_b   1.000
_cell.length_c   1.000
_cell.angle_alpha   90.00
_cell.angle_beta   90.00
_cell.angle_gamma   90.00
#
_symmetry.space_group_name_H-M   'P 1'
#
loop_
_entity.id
_entity.type
_entity.pdbx_description
1 polymer ?
#
loop_
_entity_poly.entity_id
_entity_poly.type
_entity_poly.pdbx_seq_one_letter_code
_entity_poly.pdbx_strand_id
1 'polypeptide(L)'
;MSFLVLPPEINSARVYLGAGPGPMLEAAAAWDGLADELGSAAASFGSVTSGLVGAGWQGPAAVAMTNAAAPYVGWLSAAAARAQGSAGQARAAASAFEAVVSAMVHPAVVAANRSELVSLVRSNVLGLNAPAIAAAEAQYEAMWAADVSAMVGYHGGATAVAAQLAQAALPNINLGLGNIGNLNLGAGNAGNANVGAGNVGNTNVGMGNLGSGNVGSGNAGNNNFGNGNSGAGNLGNGNLGSGNVGSGNRGQANMGFGNRGNNNVGAANTGNHDFGFGNTGSNDIGFGLTGDNQIGFGALNSGSGNLGFGNSGTGNVGFFNSGTGNMGFFNSGSGNFGFGNAGDTNTGFWNSGITNTGFGNAGEVNFGFGNGASLNFGAGNAGSSNFGFGNSGGDNTGNFNTGLDNTGDFNTGMLNTGWANAGNTNTGAFNTGNLNTGFFSAITPAGITSSGFGNTGPGSSGFFNGGFDNSGFMNTGAGFNSGFHNTGGGVDAGINNSGVFAVGIGNAGADVTGIGLAGLLSSGISNLGNFSSGGFNHGSSQAGFFH
;
A
#
# COMPACT_ATOMS: atom_id res chain seq x y z
N MET A 1 55.08 27.98 12.41
CA MET A 1 56.34 28.10 13.16
C MET A 1 56.86 29.52 12.95
N SER A 2 57.24 30.22 14.02
CA SER A 2 57.65 31.64 13.93
C SER A 2 59.14 31.75 13.62
N PHE A 3 59.51 32.41 12.51
CA PHE A 3 60.91 32.69 12.17
C PHE A 3 61.59 33.66 13.16
N LEU A 4 60.78 34.36 13.98
CA LEU A 4 61.23 35.32 14.99
C LEU A 4 62.09 34.69 16.10
N VAL A 5 61.98 33.38 16.32
CA VAL A 5 62.70 32.66 17.40
C VAL A 5 63.74 31.68 16.87
N LEU A 6 63.97 31.66 15.56
CA LEU A 6 64.97 30.78 14.94
C LEU A 6 66.34 31.48 14.92
N PRO A 7 67.45 30.78 15.23
CA PRO A 7 68.78 31.36 15.17
C PRO A 7 69.21 31.64 13.71
N PRO A 8 70.19 32.53 13.50
CA PRO A 8 70.63 32.94 12.16
C PRO A 8 71.09 31.77 11.28
N GLU A 9 71.68 30.71 11.84
CA GLU A 9 72.06 29.51 11.06
C GLU A 9 70.86 28.88 10.34
N ILE A 10 69.68 28.91 10.96
CA ILE A 10 68.48 28.28 10.41
C ILE A 10 67.75 29.24 9.45
N ASN A 11 67.61 30.52 9.80
CA ASN A 11 66.97 31.51 8.93
C ASN A 11 67.79 31.73 7.65
N SER A 12 69.10 31.92 7.79
CA SER A 12 70.03 32.02 6.67
C SER A 12 70.02 30.77 5.79
N ALA A 13 70.21 29.57 6.36
CA ALA A 13 70.28 28.34 5.56
C ALA A 13 69.00 28.08 4.77
N ARG A 14 67.82 28.36 5.35
CA ARG A 14 66.53 28.13 4.67
C ARG A 14 66.31 29.04 3.47
N VAL A 15 66.83 30.26 3.48
CA VAL A 15 66.67 31.20 2.37
C VAL A 15 67.70 30.93 1.26
N TYR A 16 68.92 30.53 1.62
CA TYR A 16 69.97 30.22 0.64
C TYR A 16 69.84 28.83 0.00
N LEU A 17 69.07 27.91 0.61
CA LEU A 17 68.77 26.60 0.04
C LEU A 17 67.47 26.65 -0.78
N GLY A 18 67.47 26.03 -1.95
CA GLY A 18 66.27 25.87 -2.77
C GLY A 18 66.50 26.18 -4.25
N ALA A 19 65.41 26.25 -5.02
CA ALA A 19 65.44 26.42 -6.47
C ALA A 19 65.60 27.89 -6.94
N GLY A 20 65.65 28.84 -6.01
CA GLY A 20 65.71 30.27 -6.33
C GLY A 20 64.40 30.83 -6.93
N PRO A 21 64.44 32.02 -7.55
CA PRO A 21 63.26 32.67 -8.11
C PRO A 21 62.80 32.09 -9.47
N GLY A 22 63.63 31.26 -10.11
CA GLY A 22 63.42 30.74 -11.46
C GLY A 22 62.03 30.14 -11.72
N PRO A 23 61.56 29.18 -10.90
CA PRO A 23 60.23 28.58 -11.07
C PRO A 23 59.07 29.59 -11.06
N MET A 24 59.20 30.67 -10.27
CA MET A 24 58.17 31.70 -10.19
C MET A 24 58.19 32.64 -11.41
N LEU A 25 59.37 32.89 -11.97
CA LEU A 25 59.52 33.65 -13.22
C LEU A 25 59.00 32.86 -14.43
N GLU A 26 59.21 31.54 -14.46
CA GLU A 26 58.61 30.65 -15.47
C GLU A 26 57.08 30.66 -15.37
N ALA A 27 56.54 30.59 -14.15
CA ALA A 27 55.10 30.72 -13.92
C ALA A 27 54.56 32.08 -14.40
N ALA A 28 55.30 33.17 -14.18
CA ALA A 28 54.92 34.49 -14.69
C ALA A 28 54.83 34.51 -16.22
N ALA A 29 55.81 33.93 -16.91
CA ALA A 29 55.82 33.84 -18.38
C ALA A 29 54.64 33.01 -18.92
N ALA A 30 54.30 31.90 -18.26
CA ALA A 30 53.15 31.08 -18.64
C ALA A 30 51.82 31.83 -18.47
N TRP A 31 51.67 32.59 -17.38
CA TRP A 31 50.47 33.42 -17.16
C TRP A 31 50.33 34.56 -18.15
N ASP A 32 51.44 35.20 -18.56
CA ASP A 32 51.41 36.19 -19.64
C ASP A 32 51.01 35.56 -20.99
N GLY A 33 51.55 34.38 -21.31
CA GLY A 33 51.16 33.65 -22.53
C GLY A 33 49.66 33.35 -22.59
N LEU A 34 49.07 32.92 -21.47
CA LEU A 34 47.63 32.73 -21.38
C LEU A 34 46.85 34.05 -21.52
N ALA A 35 47.34 35.15 -20.94
CA ALA A 35 46.72 36.47 -21.07
C ALA A 35 46.69 36.93 -22.53
N ASP A 36 47.79 36.73 -23.26
CA ASP A 36 47.93 37.08 -24.67
C ASP A 36 46.98 36.26 -25.56
N GLU A 37 46.88 34.95 -25.32
CA GLU A 37 45.95 34.08 -26.06
C GLU A 37 44.49 34.47 -25.82
N LEU A 38 44.09 34.70 -24.56
CA LEU A 38 42.74 35.11 -24.21
C LEU A 38 42.40 36.51 -24.78
N GLY A 39 43.35 37.44 -24.72
CA GLY A 39 43.20 38.78 -25.29
C GLY A 39 43.08 38.75 -26.81
N SER A 40 43.89 37.92 -27.48
CA SER A 40 43.82 37.72 -28.93
C SER A 40 42.49 37.10 -29.35
N ALA A 41 41.99 36.13 -28.58
CA ALA A 41 40.67 35.54 -28.80
C ALA A 41 39.55 36.58 -28.64
N ALA A 42 39.61 37.43 -27.60
CA ALA A 42 38.65 38.51 -27.39
C ALA A 42 38.64 39.50 -28.57
N ALA A 43 39.83 39.92 -29.03
CA ALA A 43 39.99 40.85 -30.15
C ALA A 43 39.47 40.25 -31.47
N SER A 44 39.83 39.00 -31.77
CA SER A 44 39.36 38.30 -32.96
C SER A 44 37.84 38.16 -32.96
N PHE A 45 37.24 37.74 -31.84
CA PHE A 45 35.79 37.56 -31.74
C PHE A 45 35.03 38.90 -31.79
N GLY A 46 35.56 39.94 -31.13
CA GLY A 46 35.04 41.30 -31.23
C GLY A 46 35.11 41.87 -32.65
N SER A 47 36.19 41.61 -33.38
CA SER A 47 36.34 42.03 -34.77
C SER A 47 35.29 41.40 -35.68
N VAL A 48 35.10 40.07 -35.60
CA VAL A 48 34.09 39.35 -36.40
C VAL A 48 32.69 39.85 -36.10
N THR A 49 32.34 40.03 -34.82
CA THR A 49 31.01 40.49 -34.40
C THR A 49 30.74 41.94 -34.83
N SER A 50 31.71 42.84 -34.70
CA SER A 50 31.58 44.22 -35.18
C SER A 50 31.52 44.33 -36.71
N GLY A 51 32.30 43.52 -37.42
CA GLY A 51 32.28 43.42 -38.89
C GLY A 51 30.94 42.91 -39.43
N LEU A 52 30.25 42.04 -38.69
CA LEU A 52 28.92 41.54 -39.03
C LEU A 52 27.89 42.69 -39.18
N VAL A 53 27.93 43.67 -38.26
CA VAL A 53 27.04 44.85 -38.26
C VAL A 53 27.50 45.90 -39.28
N GLY A 54 28.81 46.05 -39.45
CA GLY A 54 29.41 47.05 -40.34
C GLY A 54 29.38 46.68 -41.83
N ALA A 55 29.09 45.43 -42.17
CA ALA A 55 29.07 44.93 -43.54
C ALA A 55 27.64 44.76 -44.09
N GLY A 56 27.37 43.67 -44.82
CA GLY A 56 26.12 43.46 -45.58
C GLY A 56 24.90 42.98 -44.79
N TRP A 57 25.05 42.57 -43.51
CA TRP A 57 23.94 42.13 -42.68
C TRP A 57 23.52 43.25 -41.72
N GLN A 58 22.53 44.05 -42.12
CA GLN A 58 22.06 45.22 -41.38
C GLN A 58 20.62 45.04 -40.89
N GLY A 59 20.28 45.73 -39.78
CA GLY A 59 18.94 45.76 -39.21
C GLY A 59 18.82 45.18 -37.80
N PRO A 60 17.59 45.10 -37.24
CA PRO A 60 17.36 44.74 -35.84
C PRO A 60 17.94 43.36 -35.43
N ALA A 61 17.96 42.39 -36.34
CA ALA A 61 18.52 41.06 -36.10
C ALA A 61 20.05 41.09 -35.93
N ALA A 62 20.76 41.91 -36.72
CA ALA A 62 22.21 42.08 -36.61
C ALA A 62 22.58 42.78 -35.28
N VAL A 63 21.79 43.77 -34.87
CA VAL A 63 21.93 44.44 -33.56
C VAL A 63 21.71 43.44 -32.40
N ALA A 64 20.68 42.59 -32.49
CA ALA A 64 20.40 41.59 -31.47
C ALA A 64 21.53 40.55 -31.32
N MET A 65 22.09 40.06 -32.44
CA MET A 65 23.24 39.15 -32.43
C MET A 65 24.48 39.77 -31.76
N THR A 66 24.72 41.05 -32.01
CA THR A 66 25.86 41.79 -31.42
C THR A 66 25.69 41.94 -29.91
N ASN A 67 24.49 42.29 -29.46
CA ASN A 67 24.18 42.37 -28.03
C ASN A 67 24.31 41.01 -27.33
N ALA A 68 23.99 39.90 -28.01
CA ALA A 68 24.15 38.56 -27.46
C ALA A 68 25.63 38.12 -27.37
N ALA A 69 26.49 38.61 -28.26
CA ALA A 69 27.92 38.29 -28.29
C ALA A 69 28.75 39.10 -27.28
N ALA A 70 28.31 40.33 -26.94
CA ALA A 70 29.06 41.24 -26.08
C ALA A 70 29.47 40.67 -24.71
N PRO A 71 28.63 39.90 -23.99
CA PRO A 71 29.02 39.31 -22.70
C PRO A 71 30.20 38.34 -22.81
N TYR A 72 30.28 37.57 -23.88
CA TYR A 72 31.38 36.61 -24.09
C TYR A 72 32.71 37.31 -24.37
N VAL A 73 32.70 38.36 -25.20
CA VAL A 73 33.87 39.21 -25.41
C VAL A 73 34.32 39.87 -24.10
N GLY A 74 33.37 40.38 -23.30
CA GLY A 74 33.67 40.95 -21.98
C GLY A 74 34.30 39.94 -21.02
N TRP A 75 33.84 38.69 -21.05
CA TRP A 75 34.43 37.60 -20.25
C TRP A 75 35.87 37.28 -20.67
N LEU A 76 36.13 37.11 -21.98
CA LEU A 76 37.48 36.82 -22.48
C LEU A 76 38.46 37.92 -22.09
N SER A 77 38.07 39.19 -22.25
CA SER A 77 38.88 40.35 -21.84
C SER A 77 39.15 40.38 -20.34
N ALA A 78 38.14 40.07 -19.51
CA ALA A 78 38.30 40.01 -18.06
C ALA A 78 39.19 38.84 -17.61
N ALA A 79 39.12 37.69 -18.30
CA ALA A 79 39.98 36.54 -18.07
C ALA A 79 41.44 36.85 -18.44
N ALA A 80 41.66 37.50 -19.59
CA ALA A 80 42.98 37.96 -20.02
C ALA A 80 43.63 38.89 -18.98
N ALA A 81 42.90 39.91 -18.51
CA ALA A 81 43.40 40.85 -17.50
C ALA A 81 43.79 40.17 -16.17
N ARG A 82 43.13 39.08 -15.79
CA ARG A 82 43.45 38.32 -14.57
C ARG A 82 44.66 37.43 -14.73
N ALA A 83 44.81 36.80 -15.89
CA ALA A 83 46.01 36.05 -16.22
C ALA A 83 47.23 37.00 -16.15
N GLN A 84 47.11 38.20 -16.73
CA GLN A 84 48.14 39.24 -16.63
C GLN A 84 48.40 39.69 -15.19
N GLY A 85 47.35 39.91 -14.39
CA GLY A 85 47.50 40.22 -12.96
C GLY A 85 48.26 39.12 -12.19
N SER A 86 47.98 37.85 -12.49
CA SER A 86 48.65 36.69 -11.88
C SER A 86 50.14 36.63 -12.27
N ALA A 87 50.48 36.94 -13.52
CA ALA A 87 51.87 37.07 -13.96
C ALA A 87 52.62 38.18 -13.19
N GLY A 88 51.97 39.33 -12.99
CA GLY A 88 52.52 40.43 -12.19
C GLY A 88 52.79 40.02 -10.73
N GLN A 89 51.87 39.28 -10.11
CA GLN A 89 52.04 38.79 -8.73
C GLN A 89 53.16 37.73 -8.61
N ALA A 90 53.31 36.85 -9.61
CA ALA A 90 54.42 35.91 -9.65
C ALA A 90 55.78 36.63 -9.72
N ARG A 91 55.91 37.67 -10.55
CA ARG A 91 57.12 38.51 -10.57
C ARG A 91 57.37 39.19 -9.23
N ALA A 92 56.34 39.74 -8.60
CA ALA A 92 56.46 40.38 -7.28
C ALA A 92 56.91 39.39 -6.19
N ALA A 93 56.46 38.14 -6.23
CA ALA A 93 56.94 37.08 -5.33
C ALA A 93 58.42 36.74 -5.57
N ALA A 94 58.85 36.65 -6.84
CA ALA A 94 60.24 36.44 -7.19
C ALA A 94 61.13 37.60 -6.69
N SER A 95 60.72 38.85 -6.90
CA SER A 95 61.45 40.02 -6.40
C SER A 95 61.49 40.07 -4.87
N ALA A 96 60.42 39.68 -4.17
CA ALA A 96 60.43 39.58 -2.71
C ALA A 96 61.42 38.51 -2.21
N PHE A 97 61.55 37.39 -2.94
CA PHE A 97 62.53 36.35 -2.64
C PHE A 97 63.97 36.85 -2.86
N GLU A 98 64.24 37.51 -3.99
CA GLU A 98 65.57 38.10 -4.25
C GLU A 98 65.96 39.15 -3.21
N ALA A 99 65.01 39.99 -2.79
CA ALA A 99 65.21 40.99 -1.75
C ALA A 99 65.60 40.35 -0.40
N VAL A 100 64.97 39.25 -0.01
CA VAL A 100 65.33 38.56 1.24
C VAL A 100 66.66 37.84 1.13
N VAL A 101 66.98 37.20 0.00
CA VAL A 101 68.29 36.56 -0.21
C VAL A 101 69.41 37.59 -0.08
N SER A 102 69.22 38.79 -0.65
CA SER A 102 70.18 39.90 -0.57
C SER A 102 70.35 40.47 0.85
N ALA A 103 69.27 40.55 1.61
CA ALA A 103 69.27 41.10 2.97
C ALA A 103 69.71 40.09 4.06
N MET A 104 69.63 38.79 3.78
CA MET A 104 69.96 37.72 4.72
C MET A 104 71.46 37.61 4.95
N VAL A 105 71.88 37.36 6.19
CA VAL A 105 73.28 37.11 6.49
C VAL A 105 73.74 35.83 5.78
N HIS A 106 74.92 35.85 5.17
CA HIS A 106 75.42 34.67 4.48
C HIS A 106 75.85 33.59 5.50
N PRO A 107 75.46 32.30 5.34
CA PRO A 107 75.78 31.25 6.31
C PRO A 107 77.27 31.12 6.68
N ALA A 108 78.17 31.43 5.73
CA ALA A 108 79.62 31.41 5.97
C ALA A 108 80.07 32.47 7.00
N VAL A 109 79.39 33.61 7.09
CA VAL A 109 79.70 34.68 8.05
C VAL A 109 79.28 34.25 9.46
N VAL A 110 78.11 33.64 9.59
CA VAL A 110 77.63 33.06 10.85
C VAL A 110 78.60 31.96 11.34
N ALA A 111 79.01 31.05 10.44
CA ALA A 111 79.95 29.99 10.77
C ALA A 111 81.35 30.53 11.17
N ALA A 112 81.84 31.57 10.49
CA ALA A 112 83.10 32.23 10.82
C ALA A 112 83.07 32.81 12.23
N ASN A 113 82.01 33.55 12.59
CA ASN A 113 81.83 34.08 13.94
C ASN A 113 81.79 32.97 15.01
N ARG A 114 81.06 31.87 14.78
CA ARG A 114 81.04 30.75 15.73
C ARG A 114 82.40 30.07 15.86
N SER A 115 83.17 29.96 14.78
CA SER A 115 84.53 29.40 14.81
C SER A 115 85.51 30.31 15.57
N GLU A 116 85.37 31.63 15.41
CA GLU A 116 86.14 32.63 16.14
C GLU A 116 85.83 32.57 17.64
N LEU A 117 84.55 32.51 18.01
CA LEU A 117 84.13 32.34 19.40
C LEU A 117 84.76 31.10 20.04
N VAL A 118 84.72 29.95 19.37
CA VAL A 118 85.34 28.71 19.89
C VAL A 118 86.85 28.88 20.07
N SER A 119 87.53 29.56 19.15
CA SER A 119 88.97 29.86 19.25
C SER A 119 89.28 30.79 20.44
N LEU A 120 88.50 31.86 20.61
CA LEU A 120 88.62 32.82 21.71
C LEU A 120 88.39 32.14 23.07
N VAL A 121 87.37 31.28 23.17
CA VAL A 121 87.06 30.51 24.39
C VAL A 121 88.17 29.51 24.72
N ARG A 122 88.66 28.75 23.74
CA ARG A 122 89.75 27.78 23.95
C ARG A 122 91.04 28.43 24.43
N SER A 123 91.31 29.66 23.99
CA SER A 123 92.49 30.44 24.40
C SER A 123 92.28 31.26 25.68
N ASN A 124 91.08 31.27 26.28
CA ASN A 124 90.73 32.11 27.43
C ASN A 124 91.15 31.54 28.80
N VAL A 125 92.33 30.94 28.92
CA VAL A 125 92.79 30.26 30.15
C VAL A 125 92.87 31.23 31.34
N LEU A 126 93.19 32.50 31.09
CA LEU A 126 93.37 33.55 32.11
C LEU A 126 92.22 34.57 32.16
N GLY A 127 91.14 34.38 31.39
CA GLY A 127 90.01 35.31 31.35
C GLY A 127 90.23 36.60 30.52
N LEU A 128 91.41 36.80 29.92
CA LEU A 128 91.76 38.02 29.19
C LEU A 128 91.00 38.21 27.87
N ASN A 129 90.46 37.14 27.27
CA ASN A 129 89.66 37.21 26.05
C ASN A 129 88.19 37.52 26.30
N ALA A 130 87.76 37.75 27.55
CA ALA A 130 86.35 37.99 27.87
C ALA A 130 85.70 39.15 27.07
N PRO A 131 86.36 40.31 26.83
CA PRO A 131 85.79 41.37 25.99
C PRO A 131 85.63 40.97 24.52
N ALA A 132 86.56 40.20 23.98
CA ALA A 132 86.49 39.71 22.59
C ALA A 132 85.40 38.65 22.40
N ILE A 133 85.21 37.78 23.39
CA ILE A 133 84.10 36.81 23.43
C ILE A 133 82.75 37.56 23.45
N ALA A 134 82.61 38.58 24.31
CA ALA A 134 81.40 39.39 24.35
C ALA A 134 81.13 40.13 23.03
N ALA A 135 82.18 40.63 22.36
CA ALA A 135 82.06 41.25 21.05
C ALA A 135 81.61 40.25 19.97
N ALA A 136 82.13 39.02 19.98
CA ALA A 136 81.73 37.97 19.06
C ALA A 136 80.27 37.53 19.28
N GLU A 137 79.81 37.39 20.53
CA GLU A 137 78.40 37.12 20.83
C GLU A 137 77.48 38.30 20.44
N ALA A 138 77.92 39.55 20.64
CA ALA A 138 77.14 40.72 20.20
C ALA A 138 77.01 40.81 18.66
N GLN A 139 78.05 40.46 17.92
CA GLN A 139 77.98 40.33 16.45
C GLN A 139 77.02 39.23 16.02
N TYR A 140 76.98 38.12 16.75
CA TYR A 140 76.03 37.03 16.51
C TYR A 140 74.58 37.47 16.74
N GLU A 141 74.30 38.19 17.83
CA GLU A 141 72.97 38.77 18.07
C GLU A 141 72.57 39.79 16.98
N ALA A 142 73.51 40.58 16.47
CA ALA A 142 73.26 41.49 15.36
C ALA A 142 72.92 40.74 14.05
N MET A 143 73.61 39.63 13.77
CA MET A 143 73.28 38.76 12.64
C MET A 143 71.89 38.14 12.80
N TRP A 144 71.54 37.70 14.02
CA TRP A 144 70.20 37.19 14.32
C TRP A 144 69.12 38.25 14.07
N ALA A 145 69.30 39.48 14.55
CA ALA A 145 68.36 40.57 14.35
C ALA A 145 68.20 40.94 12.85
N ALA A 146 69.29 40.93 12.08
CA ALA A 146 69.26 41.19 10.64
C ALA A 146 68.45 40.12 9.89
N ASP A 147 68.69 38.84 10.18
CA ASP A 147 67.95 37.72 9.59
C ASP A 147 66.45 37.77 9.90
N VAL A 148 66.10 38.09 11.16
CA VAL A 148 64.71 38.26 11.58
C VAL A 148 64.06 39.42 10.82
N SER A 149 64.73 40.56 10.70
CA SER A 149 64.24 41.72 9.96
C SER A 149 64.00 41.40 8.47
N ALA A 150 64.95 40.71 7.83
CA ALA A 150 64.83 40.27 6.44
C ALA A 150 63.62 39.33 6.24
N MET A 151 63.42 38.38 7.15
CA MET A 151 62.27 37.47 7.11
C MET A 151 60.93 38.17 7.38
N VAL A 152 60.87 39.20 8.24
CA VAL A 152 59.67 40.03 8.40
C VAL A 152 59.31 40.73 7.09
N GLY A 153 60.31 41.32 6.42
CA GLY A 153 60.13 41.96 5.11
C GLY A 153 59.61 40.98 4.05
N TYR A 154 60.22 39.78 3.98
CA TYR A 154 59.79 38.73 3.07
C TYR A 154 58.36 38.27 3.34
N HIS A 155 58.01 38.05 4.60
CA HIS A 155 56.66 37.65 4.99
C HIS A 155 55.63 38.73 4.65
N GLY A 156 55.96 40.01 4.87
CA GLY A 156 55.12 41.14 4.46
C GLY A 156 54.91 41.17 2.95
N GLY A 157 55.97 41.05 2.16
CA GLY A 157 55.91 40.99 0.70
C GLY A 157 55.10 39.79 0.18
N ALA A 158 55.37 38.59 0.68
CA ALA A 158 54.64 37.39 0.31
C ALA A 158 53.15 37.48 0.67
N THR A 159 52.82 38.07 1.82
CA THR A 159 51.42 38.28 2.23
C THR A 159 50.72 39.31 1.33
N ALA A 160 51.40 40.38 0.93
CA ALA A 160 50.86 41.37 -0.01
C ALA A 160 50.57 40.75 -1.39
N VAL A 161 51.48 39.91 -1.89
CA VAL A 161 51.27 39.14 -3.13
C VAL A 161 50.04 38.23 -3.00
N ALA A 162 49.95 37.47 -1.91
CA ALA A 162 48.85 36.55 -1.67
C ALA A 162 47.48 37.29 -1.60
N ALA A 163 47.44 38.48 -0.99
CA ALA A 163 46.23 39.28 -0.90
C ALA A 163 45.73 39.77 -2.26
N GLN A 164 46.63 40.14 -3.17
CA GLN A 164 46.28 40.66 -4.50
C GLN A 164 45.80 39.58 -5.48
N LEU A 165 46.21 38.32 -5.30
CA LEU A 165 45.72 37.21 -6.11
C LEU A 165 44.24 36.87 -5.80
N ALA A 166 43.70 37.34 -4.68
CA ALA A 166 42.41 36.89 -4.14
C ALA A 166 41.17 37.69 -4.61
N GLN A 167 41.20 38.45 -5.72
CA GLN A 167 40.06 39.31 -6.08
C GLN A 167 39.51 39.24 -7.53
N ALA A 168 38.17 39.28 -7.56
CA ALA A 168 37.19 39.28 -8.66
C ALA A 168 36.76 37.90 -9.19
N ALA A 169 35.44 37.63 -9.22
CA ALA A 169 34.82 36.48 -9.89
C ALA A 169 34.56 36.80 -11.37
N LEU A 170 34.77 35.87 -12.30
CA LEU A 170 34.57 36.14 -13.73
C LEU A 170 33.09 36.49 -13.97
N PRO A 171 32.77 37.35 -14.96
CA PRO A 171 31.38 37.72 -15.24
C PRO A 171 30.54 36.47 -15.60
N ASN A 172 29.29 36.42 -15.13
CA ASN A 172 28.39 35.30 -15.41
C ASN A 172 28.09 35.19 -16.92
N ILE A 173 28.09 33.97 -17.45
CA ILE A 173 27.82 33.72 -18.87
C ILE A 173 26.35 33.33 -19.05
N ASN A 174 25.62 34.05 -19.89
CA ASN A 174 24.24 33.74 -20.29
C ASN A 174 24.23 33.48 -21.80
N LEU A 175 24.39 32.22 -22.21
CA LEU A 175 24.66 31.81 -23.60
C LEU A 175 23.37 31.58 -24.39
N GLY A 176 23.21 32.35 -25.47
CA GLY A 176 22.15 32.23 -26.47
C GLY A 176 21.09 33.34 -26.40
N LEU A 177 20.12 33.29 -27.31
CA LEU A 177 19.25 34.44 -27.61
C LEU A 177 18.07 34.56 -26.65
N GLY A 178 17.80 35.77 -26.16
CA GLY A 178 16.58 36.09 -25.39
C GLY A 178 16.55 35.55 -23.96
N ASN A 179 17.68 35.15 -23.39
CA ASN A 179 17.75 34.71 -21.99
C ASN A 179 17.74 35.92 -21.03
N ILE A 180 16.97 35.85 -19.95
CA ILE A 180 16.87 36.82 -18.86
C ILE A 180 17.33 36.14 -17.56
N GLY A 181 18.36 36.68 -16.90
CA GLY A 181 18.95 36.13 -15.68
C GLY A 181 20.41 35.68 -15.88
N ASN A 182 20.89 34.73 -15.06
CA ASN A 182 22.29 34.30 -15.03
C ASN A 182 22.47 32.81 -15.39
N LEU A 183 23.61 32.44 -15.98
CA LEU A 183 24.02 31.05 -16.20
C LEU A 183 23.05 30.21 -17.03
N ASN A 184 22.26 30.82 -17.93
CA ASN A 184 21.43 30.03 -18.85
C ASN A 184 22.21 29.64 -20.10
N LEU A 185 21.94 28.44 -20.61
CA LEU A 185 22.47 27.90 -21.85
C LEU A 185 21.31 27.53 -22.78
N GLY A 186 21.19 28.20 -23.92
CA GLY A 186 20.13 28.01 -24.91
C GLY A 186 19.35 29.29 -25.17
N ALA A 187 18.03 29.25 -25.37
CA ALA A 187 17.29 30.43 -25.83
C ALA A 187 15.98 30.68 -25.09
N GLY A 188 15.63 31.95 -24.87
CA GLY A 188 14.35 32.37 -24.31
C GLY A 188 14.09 31.91 -22.87
N ASN A 189 15.14 31.67 -22.08
CA ASN A 189 15.00 31.28 -20.68
C ASN A 189 14.83 32.51 -19.77
N ALA A 190 13.92 32.48 -18.80
CA ALA A 190 13.72 33.51 -17.80
C ALA A 190 13.95 32.95 -16.38
N GLY A 191 15.06 33.33 -15.76
CA GLY A 191 15.54 32.83 -14.47
C GLY A 191 17.02 32.46 -14.53
N ASN A 192 17.49 31.64 -13.59
CA ASN A 192 18.90 31.30 -13.47
C ASN A 192 19.20 29.83 -13.70
N ALA A 193 20.39 29.54 -14.24
CA ALA A 193 20.96 28.20 -14.38
C ALA A 193 20.10 27.22 -15.21
N ASN A 194 19.38 27.71 -16.22
CA ASN A 194 18.59 26.85 -17.10
C ASN A 194 19.40 26.35 -18.30
N VAL A 195 19.15 25.11 -18.73
CA VAL A 195 19.71 24.51 -19.95
C VAL A 195 18.58 24.12 -20.89
N GLY A 196 18.60 24.63 -22.12
CA GLY A 196 17.57 24.40 -23.14
C GLY A 196 16.81 25.68 -23.49
N ALA A 197 15.53 25.58 -23.79
CA ALA A 197 14.79 26.69 -24.38
C ALA A 197 13.43 26.98 -23.73
N GLY A 198 13.08 28.26 -23.61
CA GLY A 198 11.75 28.69 -23.18
C GLY A 198 11.39 28.33 -21.73
N ASN A 199 12.38 28.14 -20.86
CA ASN A 199 12.12 27.82 -19.45
C ASN A 199 11.85 29.10 -18.63
N VAL A 200 10.89 29.04 -17.71
CA VAL A 200 10.57 30.10 -16.75
C VAL A 200 10.75 29.57 -15.33
N GLY A 201 11.72 30.10 -14.59
CA GLY A 201 12.14 29.62 -13.28
C GLY A 201 13.63 29.26 -13.27
N ASN A 202 14.09 28.52 -12.26
CA ASN A 202 15.52 28.23 -12.08
C ASN A 202 15.86 26.76 -12.30
N THR A 203 17.11 26.49 -12.66
CA THR A 203 17.71 25.13 -12.67
C THR A 203 16.92 24.11 -13.47
N ASN A 204 16.29 24.51 -14.58
CA ASN A 204 15.57 23.61 -15.46
C ASN A 204 16.49 23.07 -16.57
N VAL A 205 16.31 21.81 -16.95
CA VAL A 205 17.00 21.17 -18.08
C VAL A 205 15.95 20.63 -19.06
N GLY A 206 15.91 21.18 -20.27
CA GLY A 206 14.96 20.82 -21.32
C GLY A 206 14.22 22.05 -21.86
N MET A 207 13.00 21.84 -22.38
CA MET A 207 12.26 22.91 -23.07
C MET A 207 10.91 23.22 -22.43
N GLY A 208 10.56 24.50 -22.37
CA GLY A 208 9.21 24.96 -22.04
C GLY A 208 8.75 24.61 -20.63
N ASN A 209 9.67 24.54 -19.66
CA ASN A 209 9.30 24.29 -18.26
C ASN A 209 8.87 25.59 -17.56
N LEU A 210 7.80 25.53 -16.76
CA LEU A 210 7.34 26.59 -15.87
C LEU A 210 7.51 26.12 -14.41
N GLY A 211 8.34 26.80 -13.64
CA GLY A 211 8.74 26.41 -12.29
C GLY A 211 10.24 26.08 -12.23
N SER A 212 10.71 25.45 -11.15
CA SER A 212 12.15 25.26 -10.91
C SER A 212 12.55 23.81 -10.72
N GLY A 213 13.79 23.46 -11.09
CA GLY A 213 14.38 22.14 -10.84
C GLY A 213 13.83 21.02 -11.73
N ASN A 214 13.20 21.33 -12.86
CA ASN A 214 12.64 20.31 -13.74
C ASN A 214 13.68 19.77 -14.72
N VAL A 215 13.65 18.46 -14.98
CA VAL A 215 14.45 17.78 -16.01
C VAL A 215 13.50 17.12 -17.01
N GLY A 216 13.58 17.48 -18.27
CA GLY A 216 12.63 17.12 -19.33
C GLY A 216 11.89 18.36 -19.84
N SER A 217 10.81 18.16 -20.59
CA SER A 217 10.14 19.24 -21.31
C SER A 217 8.66 19.39 -20.96
N GLY A 218 8.17 20.63 -21.01
CA GLY A 218 6.75 20.96 -20.85
C GLY A 218 6.22 20.70 -19.43
N ASN A 219 7.06 20.77 -18.41
CA ASN A 219 6.60 20.61 -17.02
C ASN A 219 6.09 21.94 -16.44
N ALA A 220 5.00 21.88 -15.67
CA ALA A 220 4.43 23.00 -14.92
C ALA A 220 4.42 22.69 -13.42
N GLY A 221 5.35 23.28 -12.68
CA GLY A 221 5.60 23.04 -11.26
C GLY A 221 7.09 22.80 -11.00
N ASN A 222 7.44 22.16 -9.87
CA ASN A 222 8.83 22.09 -9.42
C ASN A 222 9.35 20.65 -9.31
N ASN A 223 10.66 20.47 -9.52
CA ASN A 223 11.37 19.21 -9.27
C ASN A 223 10.80 17.98 -10.01
N ASN A 224 10.26 18.17 -11.22
CA ASN A 224 9.77 17.05 -12.02
C ASN A 224 10.89 16.46 -12.89
N PHE A 225 10.95 15.14 -12.99
CA PHE A 225 11.83 14.41 -13.90
C PHE A 225 11.00 13.66 -14.93
N GLY A 226 11.11 14.04 -16.20
CA GLY A 226 10.30 13.55 -17.32
C GLY A 226 9.54 14.69 -18.01
N ASN A 227 8.57 14.35 -18.86
CA ASN A 227 7.90 15.32 -19.73
C ASN A 227 6.42 15.53 -19.38
N GLY A 228 5.92 16.75 -19.57
CA GLY A 228 4.49 17.05 -19.53
C GLY A 228 3.84 16.88 -18.15
N ASN A 229 4.61 17.00 -17.06
CA ASN A 229 4.04 16.89 -15.72
C ASN A 229 3.47 18.23 -15.24
N SER A 230 2.36 18.20 -14.50
CA SER A 230 1.78 19.36 -13.82
C SER A 230 1.66 19.08 -12.33
N GLY A 231 2.36 19.87 -11.50
CA GLY A 231 2.55 19.65 -10.06
C GLY A 231 4.03 19.50 -9.70
N ALA A 232 4.34 18.94 -8.53
CA ALA A 232 5.72 18.91 -8.02
C ALA A 232 6.25 17.50 -7.76
N GLY A 233 7.55 17.27 -7.95
CA GLY A 233 8.23 16.05 -7.52
C GLY A 233 7.79 14.78 -8.26
N ASN A 234 7.30 14.90 -9.50
CA ASN A 234 6.92 13.73 -10.28
C ASN A 234 8.13 13.10 -10.99
N LEU A 235 8.20 11.76 -11.04
CA LEU A 235 9.17 10.99 -11.80
C LEU A 235 8.45 10.18 -12.89
N GLY A 236 8.60 10.57 -14.15
CA GLY A 236 7.97 9.98 -15.33
C GLY A 236 7.21 11.02 -16.16
N ASN A 237 6.27 10.59 -17.00
CA ASN A 237 5.66 11.47 -18.00
C ASN A 237 4.16 11.68 -17.76
N GLY A 238 3.67 12.89 -18.07
CA GLY A 238 2.24 13.18 -18.17
C GLY A 238 1.47 13.06 -16.86
N ASN A 239 2.12 13.24 -15.71
CA ASN A 239 1.46 13.19 -14.41
C ASN A 239 0.79 14.53 -14.10
N LEU A 240 -0.42 14.48 -13.52
CA LEU A 240 -1.16 15.63 -13.01
C LEU A 240 -1.35 15.47 -11.50
N GLY A 241 -0.72 16.32 -10.71
CA GLY A 241 -0.58 16.22 -9.26
C GLY A 241 0.89 16.11 -8.86
N SER A 242 1.20 15.72 -7.63
CA SER A 242 2.55 15.76 -7.06
C SER A 242 2.99 14.41 -6.50
N GLY A 243 4.32 14.19 -6.49
CA GLY A 243 4.94 13.00 -5.90
C GLY A 243 4.65 11.69 -6.64
N ASN A 244 4.16 11.73 -7.89
CA ASN A 244 3.86 10.52 -8.63
C ASN A 244 5.13 9.92 -9.24
N VAL A 245 5.23 8.58 -9.22
CA VAL A 245 6.28 7.80 -9.88
C VAL A 245 5.64 6.95 -10.97
N GLY A 246 6.15 7.01 -12.20
CA GLY A 246 5.56 6.41 -13.39
C GLY A 246 4.83 7.44 -14.25
N SER A 247 3.87 7.01 -15.08
CA SER A 247 3.31 7.88 -16.14
C SER A 247 1.79 7.94 -16.17
N GLY A 248 1.25 9.10 -16.53
CA GLY A 248 -0.19 9.32 -16.73
C GLY A 248 -1.02 9.31 -15.45
N ASN A 249 -0.40 9.45 -14.27
CA ASN A 249 -1.10 9.45 -13.01
C ASN A 249 -1.82 10.79 -12.77
N ARG A 250 -3.00 10.75 -12.16
CA ARG A 250 -3.85 11.89 -11.83
C ARG A 250 -4.16 11.88 -10.34
N GLY A 251 -3.53 12.75 -9.56
CA GLY A 251 -3.63 12.85 -8.11
C GLY A 251 -2.25 12.83 -7.46
N GLN A 252 -2.18 12.44 -6.19
CA GLN A 252 -0.97 12.55 -5.37
C GLN A 252 -0.35 11.19 -5.07
N ALA A 253 0.99 11.13 -5.05
CA ALA A 253 1.77 10.00 -4.52
C ALA A 253 1.42 8.63 -5.13
N ASN A 254 0.99 8.58 -6.39
CA ASN A 254 0.76 7.32 -7.08
C ASN A 254 2.05 6.72 -7.61
N MET A 255 2.17 5.40 -7.58
CA MET A 255 3.27 4.65 -8.17
C MET A 255 2.72 3.72 -9.28
N GLY A 256 3.22 3.88 -10.50
CA GLY A 256 2.86 3.08 -11.67
C GLY A 256 2.18 3.90 -12.77
N PHE A 257 1.12 3.37 -13.40
CA PHE A 257 0.62 3.91 -14.68
C PHE A 257 -0.88 4.21 -14.66
N GLY A 258 -1.24 5.44 -15.05
CA GLY A 258 -2.64 5.78 -15.33
C GLY A 258 -3.56 5.76 -14.12
N ASN A 259 -3.03 5.81 -12.90
CA ASN A 259 -3.84 5.81 -11.69
C ASN A 259 -4.57 7.15 -11.53
N ARG A 260 -5.82 7.12 -11.04
CA ARG A 260 -6.63 8.30 -10.71
C ARG A 260 -6.98 8.27 -9.22
N GLY A 261 -6.70 9.35 -8.51
CA GLY A 261 -6.82 9.47 -7.06
C GLY A 261 -5.46 9.44 -6.38
N ASN A 262 -5.37 9.06 -5.11
CA ASN A 262 -4.15 9.23 -4.30
C ASN A 262 -3.61 7.91 -3.73
N ASN A 263 -2.28 7.83 -3.60
CA ASN A 263 -1.57 6.72 -2.96
C ASN A 263 -1.82 5.34 -3.60
N ASN A 264 -2.14 5.29 -4.89
CA ASN A 264 -2.35 4.03 -5.59
C ASN A 264 -1.02 3.47 -6.11
N VAL A 265 -0.83 2.16 -5.98
CA VAL A 265 0.32 1.41 -6.48
C VAL A 265 -0.14 0.40 -7.54
N GLY A 266 0.43 0.47 -8.74
CA GLY A 266 0.10 -0.40 -9.86
C GLY A 266 -0.47 0.38 -11.04
N ALA A 267 -1.49 -0.12 -11.75
CA ALA A 267 -1.96 0.54 -12.96
C ALA A 267 -3.48 0.63 -13.11
N ALA A 268 -3.93 1.74 -13.68
CA ALA A 268 -5.34 2.04 -13.98
C ALA A 268 -6.29 1.96 -12.77
N ASN A 269 -5.78 2.10 -11.54
CA ASN A 269 -6.62 2.17 -10.35
C ASN A 269 -7.36 3.52 -10.29
N THR A 270 -8.63 3.49 -9.91
CA THR A 270 -9.48 4.68 -9.73
C THR A 270 -10.02 4.71 -8.30
N GLY A 271 -9.52 5.65 -7.51
CA GLY A 271 -9.84 5.82 -6.10
C GLY A 271 -8.59 6.00 -5.25
N ASN A 272 -8.56 5.55 -3.99
CA ASN A 272 -7.43 5.83 -3.09
C ASN A 272 -6.91 4.59 -2.36
N HIS A 273 -5.58 4.54 -2.17
CA HIS A 273 -4.87 3.48 -1.45
C HIS A 273 -5.04 2.09 -2.07
N ASP A 274 -5.18 2.01 -3.39
CA ASP A 274 -5.35 0.74 -4.09
C ASP A 274 -3.99 0.16 -4.49
N PHE A 275 -3.82 -1.15 -4.30
CA PHE A 275 -2.66 -1.91 -4.76
C PHE A 275 -3.08 -2.93 -5.84
N GLY A 276 -2.54 -2.80 -7.04
CA GLY A 276 -2.75 -3.75 -8.14
C GLY A 276 -3.25 -3.09 -9.42
N PHE A 277 -4.19 -3.71 -10.14
CA PHE A 277 -4.52 -3.30 -11.51
C PHE A 277 -6.02 -3.13 -11.72
N GLY A 278 -6.44 -1.96 -12.20
CA GLY A 278 -7.81 -1.70 -12.64
C GLY A 278 -8.85 -1.73 -11.52
N ASN A 279 -8.46 -1.49 -10.27
CA ASN A 279 -9.40 -1.42 -9.15
C ASN A 279 -10.19 -0.10 -9.21
N THR A 280 -11.48 -0.15 -8.85
CA THR A 280 -12.37 1.01 -8.78
C THR A 280 -13.03 1.03 -7.40
N GLY A 281 -12.52 1.85 -6.48
CA GLY A 281 -12.86 1.76 -5.07
C GLY A 281 -11.79 2.41 -4.19
N SER A 282 -11.77 2.13 -2.89
CA SER A 282 -10.68 2.54 -2.00
C SER A 282 -10.24 1.42 -1.09
N ASN A 283 -8.93 1.36 -0.84
CA ASN A 283 -8.27 0.33 -0.02
C ASN A 283 -8.37 -1.07 -0.62
N ASP A 284 -8.35 -1.18 -1.95
CA ASP A 284 -8.43 -2.47 -2.65
C ASP A 284 -7.05 -3.06 -2.91
N ILE A 285 -6.89 -4.38 -2.72
CA ILE A 285 -5.67 -5.13 -3.04
C ILE A 285 -6.00 -6.24 -4.04
N GLY A 286 -5.69 -6.04 -5.33
CA GLY A 286 -6.09 -7.01 -6.33
C GLY A 286 -6.13 -6.54 -7.77
N PHE A 287 -6.93 -7.25 -8.57
CA PHE A 287 -7.07 -7.02 -10.01
C PHE A 287 -8.54 -6.86 -10.37
N GLY A 288 -8.92 -5.71 -10.93
CA GLY A 288 -10.26 -5.46 -11.47
C GLY A 288 -11.37 -5.38 -10.42
N LEU A 289 -11.05 -5.04 -9.18
CA LEU A 289 -12.02 -4.93 -8.08
C LEU A 289 -12.96 -3.71 -8.29
N THR A 290 -14.20 -3.78 -7.81
CA THR A 290 -15.17 -2.66 -7.85
C THR A 290 -15.91 -2.55 -6.53
N GLY A 291 -15.77 -1.45 -5.79
CA GLY A 291 -16.24 -1.29 -4.39
C GLY A 291 -15.07 -1.08 -3.43
N ASP A 292 -15.30 -0.86 -2.13
CA ASP A 292 -14.24 -0.53 -1.17
C ASP A 292 -13.79 -1.73 -0.30
N ASN A 293 -12.54 -1.68 0.18
CA ASN A 293 -11.95 -2.64 1.13
C ASN A 293 -11.91 -4.09 0.64
N GLN A 294 -11.73 -4.30 -0.66
CA GLN A 294 -11.71 -5.63 -1.26
C GLN A 294 -10.30 -6.20 -1.42
N ILE A 295 -10.19 -7.52 -1.38
CA ILE A 295 -8.94 -8.23 -1.66
C ILE A 295 -9.24 -9.37 -2.64
N GLY A 296 -8.55 -9.43 -3.79
CA GLY A 296 -8.64 -10.55 -4.73
C GLY A 296 -8.69 -10.19 -6.21
N PHE A 297 -9.54 -10.88 -6.96
CA PHE A 297 -9.73 -10.68 -8.40
C PHE A 297 -11.20 -10.36 -8.64
N GLY A 298 -11.51 -9.19 -9.20
CA GLY A 298 -12.88 -8.67 -9.24
C GLY A 298 -13.85 -9.44 -10.13
N ALA A 299 -13.36 -10.24 -11.07
CA ALA A 299 -14.20 -11.23 -11.77
C ALA A 299 -14.75 -12.32 -10.83
N LEU A 300 -14.13 -12.48 -9.66
CA LEU A 300 -14.38 -13.57 -8.73
C LEU A 300 -14.83 -13.07 -7.35
N ASN A 301 -15.07 -11.77 -7.15
CA ASN A 301 -15.72 -11.28 -5.93
C ASN A 301 -16.47 -9.97 -6.24
N SER A 302 -17.80 -10.03 -6.34
CA SER A 302 -18.64 -8.93 -6.86
C SER A 302 -19.75 -8.53 -5.88
N GLY A 303 -20.08 -7.25 -5.83
CA GLY A 303 -21.10 -6.69 -4.94
C GLY A 303 -20.49 -6.01 -3.70
N SER A 304 -21.17 -6.01 -2.55
CA SER A 304 -20.78 -5.18 -1.39
C SER A 304 -20.69 -5.96 -0.08
N GLY A 305 -19.68 -5.66 0.74
CA GLY A 305 -19.54 -6.24 2.08
C GLY A 305 -19.25 -7.75 2.12
N ASN A 306 -18.78 -8.34 1.01
CA ASN A 306 -18.41 -9.75 0.97
C ASN A 306 -17.03 -9.97 1.62
N LEU A 307 -16.90 -11.01 2.44
CA LEU A 307 -15.64 -11.44 3.07
C LEU A 307 -15.24 -12.83 2.54
N GLY A 308 -14.06 -12.94 1.94
CA GLY A 308 -13.52 -14.21 1.40
C GLY A 308 -13.26 -14.15 -0.10
N PHE A 309 -13.50 -15.24 -0.85
CA PHE A 309 -13.17 -15.34 -2.28
C PHE A 309 -14.25 -16.07 -3.08
N GLY A 310 -14.60 -15.60 -4.28
CA GLY A 310 -15.62 -16.24 -5.11
C GLY A 310 -17.03 -15.66 -4.91
N ASN A 311 -17.23 -14.70 -4.01
CA ASN A 311 -18.58 -14.31 -3.58
C ASN A 311 -19.24 -13.31 -4.55
N SER A 312 -20.56 -13.38 -4.70
CA SER A 312 -21.36 -12.44 -5.53
C SER A 312 -22.57 -11.96 -4.74
N GLY A 313 -22.86 -10.66 -4.79
CA GLY A 313 -24.00 -10.05 -4.07
C GLY A 313 -23.56 -9.34 -2.79
N THR A 314 -24.33 -9.45 -1.71
CA THR A 314 -24.19 -8.58 -0.54
C THR A 314 -23.91 -9.36 0.74
N GLY A 315 -22.89 -8.96 1.51
CA GLY A 315 -22.68 -9.43 2.88
C GLY A 315 -22.37 -10.92 3.03
N ASN A 316 -21.87 -11.59 1.98
CA ASN A 316 -21.55 -13.01 2.05
C ASN A 316 -20.19 -13.24 2.70
N VAL A 317 -20.08 -14.25 3.56
CA VAL A 317 -18.85 -14.63 4.28
C VAL A 317 -18.43 -16.04 3.87
N GLY A 318 -17.19 -16.21 3.42
CA GLY A 318 -16.62 -17.50 3.02
C GLY A 318 -16.31 -17.55 1.52
N PHE A 319 -16.64 -18.66 0.84
CA PHE A 319 -16.18 -18.89 -0.53
C PHE A 319 -17.29 -19.24 -1.51
N PHE A 320 -17.25 -18.64 -2.70
CA PHE A 320 -18.15 -18.94 -3.81
C PHE A 320 -19.65 -18.83 -3.49
N ASN A 321 -20.03 -17.97 -2.54
CA ASN A 321 -21.42 -17.74 -2.17
C ASN A 321 -22.06 -16.71 -3.10
N SER A 322 -23.35 -16.84 -3.40
CA SER A 322 -24.11 -15.90 -4.24
C SER A 322 -25.40 -15.45 -3.57
N GLY A 323 -25.75 -14.16 -3.69
CA GLY A 323 -26.96 -13.60 -3.10
C GLY A 323 -26.63 -12.77 -1.85
N THR A 324 -27.39 -12.93 -0.76
CA THR A 324 -27.34 -12.03 0.40
C THR A 324 -27.07 -12.76 1.71
N GLY A 325 -26.07 -12.32 2.47
CA GLY A 325 -25.89 -12.72 3.87
C GLY A 325 -25.57 -14.21 4.08
N ASN A 326 -25.05 -14.91 3.07
CA ASN A 326 -24.72 -16.32 3.21
C ASN A 326 -23.38 -16.50 3.92
N MET A 327 -23.29 -17.48 4.82
CA MET A 327 -22.07 -17.83 5.54
C MET A 327 -21.65 -19.28 5.21
N GLY A 328 -20.43 -19.45 4.68
CA GLY A 328 -19.84 -20.74 4.39
C GLY A 328 -19.37 -20.88 2.94
N PHE A 329 -19.75 -21.95 2.25
CA PHE A 329 -19.21 -22.30 0.94
C PHE A 329 -20.31 -22.62 -0.07
N PHE A 330 -20.23 -22.09 -1.29
CA PHE A 330 -21.11 -22.43 -2.41
C PHE A 330 -22.61 -22.24 -2.12
N ASN A 331 -22.97 -21.42 -1.14
CA ASN A 331 -24.37 -21.15 -0.83
C ASN A 331 -24.96 -20.15 -1.84
N SER A 332 -26.25 -20.27 -2.13
CA SER A 332 -26.98 -19.37 -3.02
C SER A 332 -28.33 -18.94 -2.45
N GLY A 333 -28.75 -17.70 -2.70
CA GLY A 333 -29.99 -17.15 -2.12
C GLY A 333 -29.70 -16.29 -0.89
N SER A 334 -30.49 -16.44 0.18
CA SER A 334 -30.46 -15.50 1.31
C SER A 334 -30.22 -16.20 2.65
N GLY A 335 -29.28 -15.70 3.44
CA GLY A 335 -29.14 -16.05 4.86
C GLY A 335 -28.84 -17.51 5.13
N ASN A 336 -28.18 -18.24 4.21
CA ASN A 336 -27.84 -19.65 4.43
C ASN A 336 -26.54 -19.80 5.23
N PHE A 337 -26.47 -20.84 6.06
CA PHE A 337 -25.29 -21.21 6.83
C PHE A 337 -24.82 -22.63 6.49
N GLY A 338 -23.57 -22.78 6.06
CA GLY A 338 -22.94 -24.09 5.81
C GLY A 338 -22.44 -24.25 4.38
N PHE A 339 -22.74 -25.39 3.74
CA PHE A 339 -22.16 -25.75 2.45
C PHE A 339 -23.22 -26.06 1.40
N GLY A 340 -23.16 -25.40 0.24
CA GLY A 340 -23.95 -25.77 -0.94
C GLY A 340 -25.46 -25.64 -0.75
N ASN A 341 -25.92 -24.83 0.19
CA ASN A 341 -27.34 -24.60 0.40
C ASN A 341 -27.90 -23.60 -0.62
N ALA A 342 -29.14 -23.78 -1.06
CA ALA A 342 -29.82 -22.91 -2.01
C ALA A 342 -31.19 -22.46 -1.50
N GLY A 343 -31.55 -21.20 -1.70
CA GLY A 343 -32.81 -20.64 -1.21
C GLY A 343 -32.59 -19.81 0.05
N ASP A 344 -33.49 -19.91 1.03
CA ASP A 344 -33.54 -18.98 2.14
C ASP A 344 -33.40 -19.67 3.52
N THR A 345 -32.52 -19.12 4.34
CA THR A 345 -32.35 -19.46 5.76
C THR A 345 -32.12 -20.95 6.00
N ASN A 346 -31.33 -21.65 5.17
CA ASN A 346 -31.01 -23.06 5.41
C ASN A 346 -29.72 -23.22 6.23
N THR A 347 -29.68 -24.24 7.10
CA THR A 347 -28.50 -24.60 7.90
C THR A 347 -28.02 -26.01 7.57
N GLY A 348 -26.75 -26.16 7.23
CA GLY A 348 -26.10 -27.46 7.04
C GLY A 348 -25.55 -27.65 5.64
N PHE A 349 -25.86 -28.77 4.99
CA PHE A 349 -25.23 -29.19 3.73
C PHE A 349 -26.27 -29.49 2.65
N TRP A 350 -26.11 -28.89 1.46
CA TRP A 350 -26.89 -29.22 0.26
C TRP A 350 -28.41 -29.13 0.42
N ASN A 351 -28.89 -28.29 1.35
CA ASN A 351 -30.32 -28.08 1.49
C ASN A 351 -30.82 -27.10 0.42
N SER A 352 -32.06 -27.29 -0.05
CA SER A 352 -32.70 -26.41 -1.02
C SER A 352 -34.11 -26.01 -0.56
N GLY A 353 -34.49 -24.77 -0.80
CA GLY A 353 -35.78 -24.22 -0.39
C GLY A 353 -35.65 -23.35 0.86
N ILE A 354 -36.54 -23.49 1.82
CA ILE A 354 -36.72 -22.51 2.92
C ILE A 354 -36.58 -23.18 4.28
N THR A 355 -35.75 -22.61 5.15
CA THR A 355 -35.66 -22.96 6.58
C THR A 355 -35.41 -24.45 6.84
N ASN A 356 -34.58 -25.11 6.05
CA ASN A 356 -34.20 -26.50 6.32
C ASN A 356 -32.95 -26.58 7.20
N THR A 357 -32.91 -27.59 8.08
CA THR A 357 -31.76 -27.89 8.92
C THR A 357 -31.27 -29.31 8.66
N GLY A 358 -29.98 -29.49 8.39
CA GLY A 358 -29.36 -30.80 8.22
C GLY A 358 -28.74 -30.99 6.85
N PHE A 359 -29.04 -32.09 6.17
CA PHE A 359 -28.33 -32.54 4.97
C PHE A 359 -29.28 -32.90 3.83
N GLY A 360 -29.12 -32.28 2.67
CA GLY A 360 -29.77 -32.69 1.43
C GLY A 360 -31.30 -32.58 1.45
N ASN A 361 -31.88 -31.77 2.34
CA ASN A 361 -33.33 -31.60 2.38
C ASN A 361 -33.78 -30.65 1.25
N ALA A 362 -34.96 -30.90 0.70
CA ALA A 362 -35.55 -30.10 -0.36
C ALA A 362 -36.98 -29.69 -0.03
N GLY A 363 -37.30 -28.40 -0.18
CA GLY A 363 -38.60 -27.83 0.16
C GLY A 363 -38.51 -27.00 1.44
N GLU A 364 -39.44 -27.16 2.36
CA GLU A 364 -39.65 -26.19 3.45
C GLU A 364 -39.62 -26.83 4.85
N VAL A 365 -38.91 -26.20 5.77
CA VAL A 365 -38.95 -26.51 7.22
C VAL A 365 -38.67 -27.99 7.51
N ASN A 366 -37.70 -28.60 6.85
CA ASN A 366 -37.31 -29.98 7.15
C ASN A 366 -36.14 -30.01 8.14
N PHE A 367 -36.08 -31.04 8.99
CA PHE A 367 -34.93 -31.31 9.85
C PHE A 367 -34.43 -32.75 9.71
N GLY A 368 -33.15 -32.89 9.37
CA GLY A 368 -32.47 -34.19 9.24
C GLY A 368 -31.89 -34.41 7.85
N PHE A 369 -32.15 -35.56 7.22
CA PHE A 369 -31.41 -36.01 6.04
C PHE A 369 -32.33 -36.36 4.85
N GLY A 370 -32.15 -35.68 3.72
CA GLY A 370 -32.74 -36.08 2.45
C GLY A 370 -34.27 -36.07 2.44
N ASN A 371 -34.91 -35.24 3.25
CA ASN A 371 -36.36 -35.10 3.23
C ASN A 371 -36.81 -34.19 2.09
N GLY A 372 -37.95 -34.49 1.49
CA GLY A 372 -38.56 -33.73 0.40
C GLY A 372 -39.93 -33.14 0.76
N ALA A 373 -40.29 -32.03 0.10
CA ALA A 373 -41.49 -31.24 0.39
C ALA A 373 -41.41 -30.55 1.78
N SER A 374 -42.38 -30.69 2.68
CA SER A 374 -42.47 -29.81 3.86
C SER A 374 -42.53 -30.53 5.20
N LEU A 375 -42.00 -29.88 6.25
CA LEU A 375 -42.24 -30.26 7.65
C LEU A 375 -41.83 -31.69 8.03
N ASN A 376 -40.71 -32.21 7.51
CA ASN A 376 -40.30 -33.58 7.82
C ASN A 376 -39.11 -33.63 8.79
N PHE A 377 -39.25 -34.41 9.85
CA PHE A 377 -38.21 -34.71 10.83
C PHE A 377 -37.66 -36.13 10.59
N GLY A 378 -36.34 -36.27 10.52
CA GLY A 378 -35.67 -37.56 10.39
C GLY A 378 -35.04 -37.72 9.01
N ALA A 379 -35.27 -38.82 8.30
CA ALA A 379 -34.62 -39.00 7.00
C ALA A 379 -35.45 -39.68 5.91
N GLY A 380 -35.24 -39.23 4.68
CA GLY A 380 -35.81 -39.82 3.48
C GLY A 380 -37.33 -39.75 3.41
N ASN A 381 -37.96 -38.85 4.16
CA ASN A 381 -39.40 -38.67 4.12
C ASN A 381 -39.80 -37.83 2.89
N ALA A 382 -40.95 -38.11 2.30
CA ALA A 382 -41.51 -37.36 1.19
C ALA A 382 -42.97 -36.97 1.46
N GLY A 383 -43.33 -35.72 1.17
CA GLY A 383 -44.65 -35.19 1.48
C GLY A 383 -44.57 -34.25 2.68
N SER A 384 -45.61 -34.22 3.51
CA SER A 384 -45.74 -33.26 4.60
C SER A 384 -45.72 -33.90 5.97
N SER A 385 -45.13 -33.23 6.96
CA SER A 385 -45.37 -33.49 8.38
C SER A 385 -44.99 -34.89 8.88
N ASN A 386 -43.94 -35.51 8.33
CA ASN A 386 -43.57 -36.86 8.75
C ASN A 386 -42.43 -36.85 9.79
N PHE A 387 -42.57 -37.66 10.83
CA PHE A 387 -41.54 -37.90 11.84
C PHE A 387 -40.99 -39.33 11.73
N GLY A 388 -39.69 -39.46 11.46
CA GLY A 388 -38.97 -40.74 11.42
C GLY A 388 -38.31 -40.99 10.07
N PHE A 389 -38.42 -42.20 9.53
CA PHE A 389 -37.63 -42.62 8.36
C PHE A 389 -38.48 -43.14 7.20
N GLY A 390 -38.25 -42.61 5.99
CA GLY A 390 -38.77 -43.20 4.75
C GLY A 390 -40.29 -43.16 4.61
N ASN A 391 -40.98 -42.25 5.30
CA ASN A 391 -42.42 -42.11 5.18
C ASN A 391 -42.80 -41.35 3.90
N SER A 392 -43.96 -41.68 3.32
CA SER A 392 -44.51 -40.95 2.17
C SER A 392 -45.96 -40.55 2.41
N GLY A 393 -46.30 -39.29 2.14
CA GLY A 393 -47.64 -38.75 2.40
C GLY A 393 -47.60 -37.73 3.53
N GLY A 394 -48.59 -37.78 4.42
CA GLY A 394 -48.84 -36.76 5.43
C GLY A 394 -48.81 -37.32 6.85
N ASP A 395 -48.26 -36.56 7.79
CA ASP A 395 -48.60 -36.69 9.21
C ASP A 395 -48.24 -38.04 9.82
N ASN A 396 -47.25 -38.76 9.28
CA ASN A 396 -46.88 -40.08 9.77
C ASN A 396 -45.78 -40.01 10.84
N THR A 397 -45.92 -40.80 11.90
CA THR A 397 -44.92 -40.99 12.95
C THR A 397 -44.37 -42.42 12.94
N GLY A 398 -43.06 -42.58 12.82
CA GLY A 398 -42.36 -43.86 12.75
C GLY A 398 -41.74 -44.07 11.37
N ASN A 399 -41.74 -45.30 10.86
CA ASN A 399 -40.91 -45.63 9.69
C ASN A 399 -41.68 -46.29 8.55
N PHE A 400 -41.35 -45.93 7.32
CA PHE A 400 -41.85 -46.55 6.08
C PHE A 400 -43.38 -46.59 6.00
N ASN A 401 -44.05 -45.62 6.60
CA ASN A 401 -45.49 -45.48 6.45
C ASN A 401 -45.83 -44.79 5.13
N THR A 402 -46.95 -45.17 4.55
CA THR A 402 -47.49 -44.54 3.33
C THR A 402 -48.95 -44.12 3.54
N GLY A 403 -49.28 -42.91 3.14
CA GLY A 403 -50.62 -42.34 3.34
C GLY A 403 -50.62 -41.29 4.46
N LEU A 404 -51.67 -41.27 5.27
CA LEU A 404 -51.94 -40.17 6.23
C LEU A 404 -52.02 -40.68 7.67
N ASP A 405 -51.46 -39.93 8.61
CA ASP A 405 -51.68 -40.10 10.05
C ASP A 405 -51.37 -41.49 10.59
N ASN A 406 -50.36 -42.18 10.09
CA ASN A 406 -49.99 -43.48 10.63
C ASN A 406 -48.97 -43.34 11.75
N THR A 407 -49.15 -44.07 12.85
CA THR A 407 -48.19 -44.20 13.94
C THR A 407 -47.60 -45.61 13.99
N GLY A 408 -46.28 -45.73 14.07
CA GLY A 408 -45.57 -47.00 14.07
C GLY A 408 -44.89 -47.24 12.72
N ASP A 409 -44.78 -48.49 12.29
CA ASP A 409 -43.93 -48.82 11.15
C ASP A 409 -44.69 -49.57 10.03
N PHE A 410 -44.29 -49.33 8.78
CA PHE A 410 -44.76 -50.04 7.58
C PHE A 410 -46.28 -50.01 7.34
N ASN A 411 -46.99 -49.04 7.90
CA ASN A 411 -48.43 -48.95 7.69
C ASN A 411 -48.74 -48.28 6.36
N THR A 412 -49.82 -48.71 5.70
CA THR A 412 -50.30 -48.15 4.44
C THR A 412 -51.77 -47.78 4.55
N GLY A 413 -52.14 -46.56 4.13
CA GLY A 413 -53.50 -46.04 4.25
C GLY A 413 -53.59 -44.93 5.28
N MET A 414 -54.71 -44.82 5.99
CA MET A 414 -54.95 -43.72 6.92
C MET A 414 -55.08 -44.18 8.37
N LEU A 415 -54.56 -43.39 9.31
CA LEU A 415 -54.88 -43.50 10.73
C LEU A 415 -54.55 -44.88 11.33
N ASN A 416 -53.49 -45.56 10.91
CA ASN A 416 -53.12 -46.85 11.51
C ASN A 416 -52.11 -46.67 12.65
N THR A 417 -52.28 -47.44 13.73
CA THR A 417 -51.34 -47.52 14.84
C THR A 417 -50.76 -48.92 14.96
N GLY A 418 -49.43 -49.04 14.90
CA GLY A 418 -48.69 -50.28 15.12
C GLY A 418 -47.86 -50.68 13.90
N TRP A 419 -47.87 -51.95 13.50
CA TRP A 419 -46.90 -52.47 12.53
C TRP A 419 -47.56 -53.14 11.32
N ALA A 420 -47.21 -52.70 10.11
CA ALA A 420 -47.56 -53.35 8.85
C ALA A 420 -49.07 -53.53 8.64
N ASN A 421 -49.87 -52.54 9.07
CA ASN A 421 -51.31 -52.53 8.80
C ASN A 421 -51.60 -51.90 7.44
N ALA A 422 -52.58 -52.45 6.73
CA ALA A 422 -53.08 -51.92 5.47
C ALA A 422 -54.58 -51.61 5.56
N GLY A 423 -54.97 -50.44 5.06
CA GLY A 423 -56.33 -49.91 5.15
C GLY A 423 -56.42 -48.77 6.16
N ASN A 424 -57.58 -48.57 6.79
CA ASN A 424 -57.85 -47.36 7.58
C ASN A 424 -58.21 -47.64 9.04
N THR A 425 -57.67 -46.82 9.94
CA THR A 425 -58.04 -46.81 11.36
C THR A 425 -57.78 -48.15 12.04
N ASN A 426 -56.64 -48.80 11.82
CA ASN A 426 -56.30 -50.08 12.45
C ASN A 426 -55.34 -49.91 13.64
N THR A 427 -55.45 -50.77 14.66
CA THR A 427 -54.55 -50.82 15.81
C THR A 427 -53.96 -52.22 15.98
N GLY A 428 -52.63 -52.34 16.06
CA GLY A 428 -51.93 -53.62 16.26
C GLY A 428 -51.05 -53.94 15.07
N ALA A 429 -51.04 -55.17 14.56
CA ALA A 429 -50.13 -55.52 13.46
C ALA A 429 -50.70 -56.47 12.40
N PHE A 430 -50.21 -56.32 11.16
CA PHE A 430 -50.57 -57.15 10.01
C PHE A 430 -52.07 -57.20 9.72
N ASN A 431 -52.81 -56.15 10.07
CA ASN A 431 -54.23 -56.07 9.77
C ASN A 431 -54.44 -55.65 8.33
N THR A 432 -55.44 -56.23 7.66
CA THR A 432 -55.81 -55.89 6.28
C THR A 432 -57.30 -55.56 6.27
N GLY A 433 -57.66 -54.29 6.26
CA GLY A 433 -59.06 -53.85 6.37
C GLY A 433 -59.20 -52.51 7.08
N ASN A 434 -60.42 -52.20 7.53
CA ASN A 434 -60.70 -50.97 8.27
C ASN A 434 -61.19 -51.29 9.68
N LEU A 435 -60.82 -50.44 10.65
CA LEU A 435 -61.27 -50.48 12.04
C LEU A 435 -60.87 -51.77 12.79
N ASN A 436 -59.74 -52.37 12.43
CA ASN A 436 -59.25 -53.60 13.05
C ASN A 436 -58.46 -53.32 14.35
N THR A 437 -58.59 -54.19 15.35
CA THR A 437 -57.77 -54.16 16.57
C THR A 437 -57.14 -55.54 16.82
N GLY A 438 -55.84 -55.59 17.05
CA GLY A 438 -55.09 -56.83 17.33
C GLY A 438 -54.15 -57.23 16.19
N PHE A 439 -54.00 -58.54 15.95
CA PHE A 439 -53.06 -59.09 14.98
C PHE A 439 -53.80 -59.85 13.87
N PHE A 440 -53.39 -59.67 12.62
CA PHE A 440 -53.91 -60.40 11.44
C PHE A 440 -55.43 -60.31 11.25
N SER A 441 -56.07 -59.26 11.76
CA SER A 441 -57.51 -59.07 11.65
C SER A 441 -57.86 -58.47 10.29
N ALA A 442 -58.86 -59.06 9.64
CA ALA A 442 -59.45 -58.57 8.39
C ALA A 442 -60.95 -58.22 8.52
N ILE A 443 -61.54 -58.37 9.72
CA ILE A 443 -62.97 -58.18 9.95
C ILE A 443 -63.22 -56.75 10.44
N THR A 444 -63.96 -55.95 9.67
CA THR A 444 -64.47 -54.64 10.13
C THR A 444 -65.64 -54.86 11.08
N PRO A 445 -65.51 -54.58 12.39
CA PRO A 445 -66.61 -54.73 13.34
C PRO A 445 -67.71 -53.70 13.05
N ALA A 446 -68.97 -54.10 13.15
CA ALA A 446 -70.10 -53.20 12.91
C ALA A 446 -70.30 -52.25 14.11
N GLY A 447 -70.53 -50.97 13.82
CA GLY A 447 -70.91 -49.95 14.82
C GLY A 447 -69.76 -49.33 15.61
N ILE A 448 -68.51 -49.73 15.36
CA ILE A 448 -67.34 -49.05 15.92
C ILE A 448 -66.86 -47.94 14.98
N THR A 449 -66.33 -46.87 15.57
CA THR A 449 -65.82 -45.70 14.83
C THR A 449 -64.33 -45.46 15.04
N SER A 450 -63.70 -46.21 15.93
CA SER A 450 -62.29 -46.12 16.29
C SER A 450 -61.77 -47.55 16.57
N SER A 451 -60.47 -47.79 16.36
CA SER A 451 -59.80 -49.03 16.77
C SER A 451 -58.91 -48.79 17.98
N GLY A 452 -58.47 -49.87 18.63
CA GLY A 452 -57.62 -49.79 19.83
C GLY A 452 -58.42 -49.59 21.11
N PHE A 453 -57.80 -48.96 22.12
CA PHE A 453 -58.33 -48.94 23.49
C PHE A 453 -58.34 -47.54 24.10
N GLY A 454 -59.43 -47.18 24.76
CA GLY A 454 -59.52 -45.94 25.54
C GLY A 454 -59.64 -44.65 24.72
N ASN A 455 -59.87 -44.74 23.41
CA ASN A 455 -60.05 -43.58 22.55
C ASN A 455 -61.42 -42.92 22.82
N THR A 456 -61.46 -41.59 22.84
CA THR A 456 -62.67 -40.79 23.05
C THR A 456 -62.98 -39.95 21.81
N GLY A 457 -64.05 -40.30 21.11
CA GLY A 457 -64.45 -39.76 19.80
C GLY A 457 -64.16 -40.73 18.63
N PRO A 458 -64.81 -40.54 17.47
CA PRO A 458 -64.64 -41.35 16.27
C PRO A 458 -63.34 -41.07 15.50
N GLY A 459 -62.97 -42.00 14.61
CA GLY A 459 -61.90 -41.86 13.63
C GLY A 459 -60.50 -42.16 14.17
N SER A 460 -60.35 -42.62 15.42
CA SER A 460 -59.03 -42.78 16.03
C SER A 460 -58.55 -44.23 16.05
N SER A 461 -57.24 -44.43 15.95
CA SER A 461 -56.57 -45.71 16.26
C SER A 461 -55.57 -45.54 17.39
N GLY A 462 -55.16 -46.63 18.02
CA GLY A 462 -54.16 -46.63 19.08
C GLY A 462 -54.77 -46.58 20.48
N PHE A 463 -54.16 -45.80 21.37
CA PHE A 463 -54.41 -45.92 22.80
C PHE A 463 -54.64 -44.56 23.47
N PHE A 464 -55.78 -44.41 24.13
CA PHE A 464 -56.12 -43.26 24.96
C PHE A 464 -56.11 -41.90 24.25
N ASN A 465 -56.39 -41.88 22.94
CA ASN A 465 -56.51 -40.63 22.19
C ASN A 465 -57.82 -39.91 22.50
N GLY A 466 -57.82 -38.58 22.44
CA GLY A 466 -58.98 -37.74 22.66
C GLY A 466 -59.28 -36.81 21.48
N GLY A 467 -60.55 -36.69 21.12
CA GLY A 467 -61.00 -35.93 19.95
C GLY A 467 -61.29 -36.84 18.77
N PHE A 468 -60.92 -36.41 17.57
CA PHE A 468 -61.25 -37.12 16.33
C PHE A 468 -59.99 -37.39 15.51
N ASP A 469 -59.99 -38.41 14.66
CA ASP A 469 -58.95 -38.65 13.64
C ASP A 469 -57.49 -38.63 14.14
N ASN A 470 -57.19 -39.31 15.26
CA ASN A 470 -55.83 -39.42 15.79
C ASN A 470 -55.31 -40.86 15.71
N SER A 471 -54.01 -41.04 15.48
CA SER A 471 -53.32 -42.33 15.66
C SER A 471 -52.25 -42.24 16.75
N GLY A 472 -51.86 -43.37 17.33
CA GLY A 472 -50.79 -43.43 18.31
C GLY A 472 -51.30 -43.43 19.75
N PHE A 473 -50.69 -42.63 20.61
CA PHE A 473 -50.87 -42.73 22.06
C PHE A 473 -51.13 -41.36 22.68
N MET A 474 -52.23 -41.24 23.44
CA MET A 474 -52.54 -40.06 24.27
C MET A 474 -52.55 -38.73 23.51
N ASN A 475 -52.80 -38.74 22.20
CA ASN A 475 -52.94 -37.53 21.42
C ASN A 475 -54.31 -36.88 21.70
N THR A 476 -54.35 -35.55 21.86
CA THR A 476 -55.58 -34.82 22.16
C THR A 476 -55.73 -33.57 21.29
N GLY A 477 -56.85 -33.41 20.58
CA GLY A 477 -57.04 -32.24 19.73
C GLY A 477 -58.04 -32.42 18.59
N ALA A 478 -58.14 -31.42 17.73
CA ALA A 478 -59.13 -31.35 16.64
C ALA A 478 -58.69 -32.02 15.32
N GLY A 479 -57.98 -33.16 15.37
CA GLY A 479 -57.72 -34.01 14.20
C GLY A 479 -56.25 -34.18 13.80
N PHE A 480 -55.97 -35.30 13.13
CA PHE A 480 -54.77 -35.64 12.36
C PHE A 480 -53.45 -35.59 13.14
N ASN A 481 -53.45 -36.08 14.38
CA ASN A 481 -52.22 -36.21 15.15
C ASN A 481 -51.73 -37.66 15.14
N SER A 482 -50.43 -37.83 14.92
CA SER A 482 -49.75 -39.13 15.00
C SER A 482 -48.60 -39.09 16.00
N GLY A 483 -48.32 -40.24 16.61
CA GLY A 483 -47.22 -40.40 17.55
C GLY A 483 -47.67 -40.42 19.01
N PHE A 484 -47.05 -39.62 19.86
CA PHE A 484 -47.19 -39.70 21.30
C PHE A 484 -47.45 -38.34 21.94
N HIS A 485 -48.61 -38.21 22.57
CA HIS A 485 -48.97 -37.11 23.47
C HIS A 485 -48.85 -35.71 22.84
N ASN A 486 -49.25 -35.59 21.58
CA ASN A 486 -49.41 -34.32 20.91
C ASN A 486 -50.73 -33.65 21.32
N THR A 487 -50.72 -32.32 21.41
CA THR A 487 -51.83 -31.52 21.92
C THR A 487 -52.07 -30.29 21.04
N GLY A 488 -53.30 -29.96 20.66
CA GLY A 488 -53.55 -28.69 19.94
C GLY A 488 -54.59 -28.73 18.82
N GLY A 489 -54.40 -27.83 17.85
CA GLY A 489 -55.35 -27.52 16.78
C GLY A 489 -55.30 -28.48 15.58
N GLY A 490 -54.38 -29.44 15.59
CA GLY A 490 -54.33 -30.56 14.65
C GLY A 490 -53.11 -30.55 13.72
N VAL A 491 -52.80 -31.73 13.17
CA VAL A 491 -51.70 -32.01 12.23
C VAL A 491 -50.30 -32.07 12.86
N ASP A 492 -50.17 -32.67 14.04
CA ASP A 492 -48.88 -32.84 14.73
C ASP A 492 -48.35 -34.29 14.62
N ALA A 493 -47.05 -34.44 14.32
CA ALA A 493 -46.38 -35.73 14.21
C ALA A 493 -45.15 -35.81 15.11
N GLY A 494 -45.03 -36.89 15.88
CA GLY A 494 -43.90 -37.12 16.78
C GLY A 494 -44.31 -37.14 18.24
N ILE A 495 -43.62 -36.41 19.10
CA ILE A 495 -43.68 -36.59 20.56
C ILE A 495 -43.85 -35.26 21.29
N ASN A 496 -44.87 -35.17 22.15
CA ASN A 496 -45.10 -34.05 23.07
C ASN A 496 -45.15 -32.68 22.37
N ASN A 497 -45.68 -32.61 21.15
CA ASN A 497 -45.84 -31.34 20.46
C ASN A 497 -47.10 -30.62 20.94
N SER A 498 -47.06 -29.29 20.92
CA SER A 498 -48.19 -28.44 21.27
C SER A 498 -48.39 -27.34 20.22
N GLY A 499 -49.39 -27.47 19.35
CA GLY A 499 -49.53 -26.51 18.26
C GLY A 499 -50.42 -26.94 17.10
N VAL A 500 -49.95 -26.59 15.89
CA VAL A 500 -50.53 -26.94 14.59
C VAL A 500 -49.36 -27.14 13.62
N PHE A 501 -49.30 -28.26 12.89
CA PHE A 501 -48.16 -28.59 12.02
C PHE A 501 -46.81 -28.65 12.75
N ALA A 502 -46.80 -29.17 13.99
CA ALA A 502 -45.59 -29.33 14.78
C ALA A 502 -45.05 -30.76 14.68
N VAL A 503 -43.83 -30.89 14.17
CA VAL A 503 -43.22 -32.18 13.82
C VAL A 503 -41.90 -32.37 14.56
N GLY A 504 -41.73 -33.49 15.25
CA GLY A 504 -40.54 -33.72 16.07
C GLY A 504 -40.84 -33.89 17.53
N ILE A 505 -40.05 -33.26 18.40
CA ILE A 505 -40.06 -33.53 19.83
C ILE A 505 -40.19 -32.23 20.62
N GLY A 506 -41.27 -32.11 21.39
CA GLY A 506 -41.42 -31.04 22.38
C GLY A 506 -41.54 -29.64 21.76
N ASN A 507 -42.06 -29.53 20.54
CA ASN A 507 -42.22 -28.25 19.88
C ASN A 507 -43.50 -27.54 20.33
N ALA A 508 -43.46 -26.21 20.42
CA ALA A 508 -44.58 -25.36 20.81
C ALA A 508 -44.76 -24.21 19.80
N GLY A 509 -45.63 -24.36 18.80
CA GLY A 509 -45.71 -23.39 17.72
C GLY A 509 -46.54 -23.83 16.51
N ALA A 510 -46.32 -23.16 15.38
CA ALA A 510 -46.96 -23.46 14.11
C ALA A 510 -45.92 -23.70 13.01
N ASP A 511 -46.12 -24.73 12.18
CA ASP A 511 -45.21 -25.08 11.08
C ASP A 511 -43.75 -25.19 11.55
N VAL A 512 -43.49 -26.06 12.54
CA VAL A 512 -42.16 -26.21 13.14
C VAL A 512 -41.70 -27.66 13.07
N THR A 513 -40.42 -27.87 12.75
CA THR A 513 -39.86 -29.22 12.60
C THR A 513 -38.52 -29.36 13.30
N GLY A 514 -38.47 -30.07 14.41
CA GLY A 514 -37.26 -30.11 15.21
C GLY A 514 -37.43 -30.60 16.63
N ILE A 515 -36.57 -30.10 17.51
CA ILE A 515 -36.54 -30.45 18.92
C ILE A 515 -36.63 -29.17 19.76
N GLY A 516 -37.65 -29.06 20.60
CA GLY A 516 -37.79 -27.98 21.56
C GLY A 516 -37.91 -26.60 20.92
N LEU A 517 -38.56 -26.50 19.75
CA LEU A 517 -38.75 -25.24 19.03
C LEU A 517 -39.93 -24.46 19.60
N ALA A 518 -39.84 -23.12 19.58
CA ALA A 518 -40.99 -22.26 19.83
C ALA A 518 -41.05 -21.11 18.82
N GLY A 519 -42.21 -20.96 18.15
CA GLY A 519 -42.44 -19.91 17.15
C GLY A 519 -43.13 -20.43 15.88
N LEU A 520 -42.76 -19.86 14.74
CA LEU A 520 -43.36 -20.13 13.42
C LEU A 520 -42.30 -20.50 12.38
N LEU A 521 -42.60 -21.44 11.47
CA LEU A 521 -41.81 -21.73 10.26
C LEU A 521 -40.32 -21.94 10.56
N SER A 522 -40.02 -22.77 11.56
CA SER A 522 -38.65 -22.95 12.06
C SER A 522 -38.26 -24.42 12.12
N SER A 523 -36.99 -24.72 11.86
CA SER A 523 -36.46 -26.08 11.93
C SER A 523 -35.20 -26.17 12.79
N GLY A 524 -34.89 -27.38 13.25
CA GLY A 524 -33.64 -27.67 13.96
C GLY A 524 -33.83 -27.86 15.46
N ILE A 525 -33.01 -27.20 16.29
CA ILE A 525 -32.95 -27.50 17.74
C ILE A 525 -33.02 -26.22 18.56
N SER A 526 -34.01 -26.13 19.46
CA SER A 526 -34.10 -25.07 20.47
C SER A 526 -34.05 -23.64 19.93
N ASN A 527 -34.65 -23.40 18.76
CA ASN A 527 -34.83 -22.04 18.25
C ASN A 527 -36.04 -21.37 18.90
N LEU A 528 -35.87 -20.12 19.30
CA LEU A 528 -36.86 -19.22 19.87
C LEU A 528 -37.04 -18.04 18.91
N GLY A 529 -38.09 -18.06 18.09
CA GLY A 529 -38.30 -17.06 17.05
C GLY A 529 -38.98 -17.63 15.80
N ASN A 530 -39.06 -16.83 14.75
CA ASN A 530 -39.73 -17.21 13.51
C ASN A 530 -38.75 -17.32 12.34
N PHE A 531 -39.03 -18.20 11.38
CA PHE A 531 -38.23 -18.35 10.16
C PHE A 531 -36.75 -18.67 10.42
N SER A 532 -36.47 -19.53 11.40
CA SER A 532 -35.10 -19.84 11.81
C SER A 532 -34.74 -21.32 11.60
N SER A 533 -33.51 -21.59 11.13
CA SER A 533 -32.94 -22.93 10.99
C SER A 533 -31.66 -23.07 11.80
N GLY A 534 -31.23 -24.31 12.07
CA GLY A 534 -30.02 -24.60 12.83
C GLY A 534 -30.32 -24.83 14.30
N GLY A 535 -29.64 -24.14 15.22
CA GLY A 535 -29.94 -24.36 16.63
C GLY A 535 -29.52 -23.27 17.61
N PHE A 536 -30.27 -23.17 18.70
CA PHE A 536 -30.05 -22.20 19.78
C PHE A 536 -30.09 -20.74 19.30
N ASN A 537 -30.94 -20.45 18.32
CA ASN A 537 -31.17 -19.08 17.84
C ASN A 537 -32.27 -18.41 18.67
N HIS A 538 -32.04 -17.17 19.11
CA HIS A 538 -33.00 -16.40 19.92
C HIS A 538 -33.74 -15.30 19.15
N GLY A 539 -33.42 -15.12 17.86
CA GLY A 539 -34.07 -14.16 16.97
C GLY A 539 -34.85 -14.83 15.83
N SER A 540 -35.36 -13.98 14.93
CA SER A 540 -36.06 -14.41 13.73
C SER A 540 -35.17 -14.28 12.48
N SER A 541 -35.45 -15.09 11.46
CA SER A 541 -34.75 -15.07 10.17
C SER A 541 -33.24 -15.39 10.29
N GLN A 542 -32.90 -16.35 11.16
CA GLN A 542 -31.52 -16.76 11.44
C GLN A 542 -31.25 -18.19 10.96
N ALA A 543 -30.11 -18.40 10.31
CA ALA A 543 -29.54 -19.72 10.04
C ALA A 543 -28.19 -19.85 10.75
N GLY A 544 -27.86 -21.05 11.20
CA GLY A 544 -26.63 -21.33 11.92
C GLY A 544 -26.88 -21.65 13.39
N PHE A 545 -25.90 -21.34 14.24
CA PHE A 545 -25.93 -21.73 15.64
C PHE A 545 -25.58 -20.55 16.56
N PHE A 546 -26.29 -20.44 17.67
CA PHE A 546 -26.01 -19.49 18.76
C PHE A 546 -26.12 -18.01 18.37
N HIS A 547 -27.18 -17.65 17.63
CA HIS A 547 -27.47 -16.27 17.23
C HIS A 547 -28.43 -15.50 18.12
#